data_AF-J3LPP7-F1
#
_entry.id   AF-J3LPP7-F1
#
_cell.length_a   1.000
_cell.length_b   1.000
_cell.length_c   1.000
_cell.angle_alpha   90.00
_cell.angle_beta   90.00
_cell.angle_gamma   90.00
#
_symmetry.space_group_name_H-M   'P 1'
#
loop_
_entity.id
_entity.type
_entity.pdbx_description
1 polymer ?
#
loop_
_entity_poly.entity_id
_entity_poly.type
_entity_poly.pdbx_seq_one_letter_code
_entity_poly.pdbx_strand_id
1 'polypeptide(L)' 'MSRSGQPPDLKKYMDKKLQIKLNANRVVIGTLRGFDQFMNLVVDNTVEVNGNDKTDIGMVVVRGNSVVMIEALEPVAKSQ' A
#
# COMPACT_ATOMS: atom_id res chain seq x y z
N MET A 1 24.00 -9.96 -2.23
CA MET A 1 23.80 -9.16 -1.01
C MET A 1 22.49 -8.39 -1.16
N SER A 2 21.40 -8.85 -0.54
CA SER A 2 20.17 -8.05 -0.46
C SER A 2 20.48 -6.80 0.36
N ARG A 3 20.26 -5.60 -0.21
CA ARG A 3 20.46 -4.32 0.48
C ARG A 3 19.40 -4.17 1.58
N SER A 4 19.62 -4.84 2.71
CA SER A 4 18.85 -4.70 3.94
C SER A 4 19.11 -3.32 4.52
N GLY A 5 18.32 -2.33 4.11
CA GLY A 5 18.43 -0.96 4.63
C GLY A 5 17.99 0.14 3.68
N GLN A 6 17.78 -0.15 2.40
CA GLN A 6 17.13 0.82 1.51
C GLN A 6 15.61 0.78 1.74
N PRO A 7 14.97 1.91 2.09
CA PRO A 7 13.52 1.99 2.12
C PRO A 7 12.97 1.53 0.77
N PRO A 8 11.83 0.82 0.74
CA PRO A 8 11.20 0.45 -0.51
C PRO A 8 11.01 1.71 -1.37
N ASP A 9 11.39 1.64 -2.63
CA ASP A 9 11.07 2.72 -3.56
C ASP A 9 9.57 2.70 -3.84
N LEU A 10 8.81 3.44 -3.01
CA LEU A 10 7.37 3.60 -3.15
C LEU A 10 6.99 4.57 -4.27
N LYS A 11 7.95 5.35 -4.79
CA LYS A 11 7.69 6.36 -5.81
C LYS A 11 7.15 5.75 -7.09
N LYS A 12 7.64 4.57 -7.48
CA LYS A 12 7.14 3.82 -8.67
C LYS A 12 5.72 3.27 -8.51
N TYR A 13 5.17 3.26 -7.30
CA TYR A 13 3.82 2.80 -7.00
C TYR A 13 2.82 3.95 -6.87
N MET A 14 3.26 5.20 -7.02
CA MET A 14 2.36 6.36 -7.03
C MET A 14 1.30 6.23 -8.12
N ASP A 15 0.07 6.60 -7.75
CA ASP A 15 -1.13 6.50 -8.59
C ASP A 15 -1.46 5.08 -9.07
N LYS A 16 -0.83 4.06 -8.49
CA LYS A 16 -1.16 2.66 -8.74
C LYS A 16 -2.13 2.13 -7.72
N LYS A 17 -2.99 1.23 -8.17
CA LYS A 17 -3.84 0.43 -7.29
C LYS A 17 -3.01 -0.64 -6.58
N LEU A 18 -3.02 -0.62 -5.26
CA LEU A 18 -2.26 -1.50 -4.40
C LEU A 18 -3.20 -2.32 -3.51
N GLN A 19 -2.82 -3.56 -3.28
CA GLN A 19 -3.30 -4.36 -2.16
C GLN A 19 -2.30 -4.23 -1.02
N ILE A 20 -2.77 -3.78 0.13
CA ILE A 20 -1.95 -3.53 1.32
C ILE A 20 -2.43 -4.46 2.42
N LYS A 21 -1.56 -5.37 2.85
CA LYS A 21 -1.79 -6.20 4.03
C LYS A 21 -1.29 -5.47 5.26
N LEU A 22 -2.16 -5.37 6.25
CA LEU A 22 -1.89 -4.72 7.51
C LEU A 22 -1.78 -5.77 8.63
N ASN A 23 -1.34 -5.34 9.80
CA ASN A 23 -1.42 -6.14 11.01
C ASN A 23 -2.85 -6.64 11.29
N ALA A 24 -2.96 -7.69 12.11
CA ALA A 24 -4.23 -8.33 12.46
C ALA A 24 -5.01 -8.87 11.24
N ASN A 25 -4.30 -9.32 10.20
CA ASN A 25 -4.87 -9.90 8.98
C ASN A 25 -5.84 -8.99 8.22
N ARG A 26 -5.77 -7.67 8.42
CA ARG A 26 -6.58 -6.71 7.69
C ARG A 26 -6.00 -6.49 6.30
N VAL A 27 -6.86 -6.38 5.30
CA VAL A 27 -6.45 -6.10 3.93
C VAL A 27 -7.23 -4.91 3.42
N VAL A 28 -6.52 -3.95 2.84
CA VAL A 28 -7.13 -2.81 2.15
C VAL A 28 -6.62 -2.74 0.72
N ILE A 29 -7.48 -2.31 -0.19
CA ILE A 29 -7.14 -2.10 -1.60
C ILE A 29 -7.48 -0.68 -1.96
N GLY A 30 -6.55 0.07 -2.54
CA GLY A 30 -6.81 1.45 -2.97
C GLY A 30 -5.65 2.02 -3.78
N THR A 31 -5.74 3.29 -4.14
CA THR A 31 -4.72 3.97 -4.97
C THR A 31 -3.75 4.75 -4.09
N LEU A 32 -2.45 4.52 -4.24
CA LEU A 32 -1.43 5.27 -3.50
C LEU A 32 -1.36 6.72 -3.98
N ARG A 33 -1.59 7.67 -3.06
CA ARG A 33 -1.53 9.12 -3.34
C ARG A 33 -0.35 9.83 -2.70
N GLY A 34 0.29 9.20 -1.72
CA GLY A 34 1.43 9.78 -1.04
C GLY A 34 2.04 8.81 -0.05
N PHE A 35 3.29 9.08 0.31
CA PHE A 35 4.00 8.36 1.35
C PHE A 35 5.06 9.26 1.98
N ASP A 36 5.58 8.85 3.13
CA ASP A 36 6.71 9.50 3.79
C ASP A 36 7.87 8.52 4.06
N GLN A 37 8.94 9.02 4.66
CA GLN A 37 10.12 8.24 5.03
C GLN A 37 9.86 7.13 6.06
N PHE A 38 8.75 7.20 6.79
CA PHE A 38 8.33 6.20 7.77
C PHE A 38 7.36 5.17 7.18
N MET A 39 7.15 5.21 5.87
CA MET A 39 6.16 4.41 5.13
C MET A 39 4.72 4.65 5.58
N ASN A 40 4.38 5.80 6.16
CA ASN A 40 2.98 6.16 6.28
C ASN A 40 2.43 6.41 4.87
N LEU A 41 1.25 5.89 4.57
CA LEU A 41 0.68 5.92 3.22
C LEU A 41 -0.63 6.70 3.22
N VAL A 42 -0.83 7.51 2.19
CA VAL A 42 -2.13 8.09 1.84
C VAL A 42 -2.72 7.25 0.72
N VAL A 43 -3.89 6.66 0.97
CA VAL A 43 -4.55 5.76 0.02
C VAL A 43 -5.96 6.27 -0.25
N ASP A 44 -6.30 6.40 -1.53
CA ASP A 44 -7.57 6.94 -2.01
C ASP A 44 -8.43 5.84 -2.65
N ASN A 45 -9.75 6.04 -2.71
CA ASN A 45 -10.73 5.04 -3.16
C ASN A 45 -10.51 3.67 -2.49
N THR A 46 -10.31 3.67 -1.18
CA THR A 46 -9.89 2.49 -0.43
C THR A 46 -11.09 1.62 -0.09
N VAL A 47 -10.92 0.32 -0.31
CA VAL A 47 -11.86 -0.73 0.06
C VAL A 47 -11.20 -1.65 1.09
N GLU A 48 -11.81 -1.81 2.26
CA GLU A 48 -11.44 -2.88 3.21
C GLU A 48 -12.00 -4.22 2.71
N VAL A 49 -11.15 -5.24 2.74
CA VAL A 49 -11.48 -6.60 2.30
C VAL A 49 -11.44 -7.53 3.52
N ASN A 50 -12.57 -8.14 3.83
CA ASN A 50 -12.70 -9.14 4.90
C ASN A 50 -13.38 -10.39 4.34
N GLY A 51 -12.59 -11.36 3.88
CA GLY A 51 -13.10 -12.52 3.17
C GLY A 51 -13.80 -12.12 1.87
N ASN A 52 -15.12 -12.34 1.80
CA ASN A 52 -15.95 -11.95 0.65
C ASN A 52 -16.54 -10.54 0.79
N ASP A 53 -16.50 -9.96 1.99
CA ASP A 53 -17.08 -8.66 2.27
C ASP A 53 -16.11 -7.55 1.84
N LYS A 54 -16.68 -6.52 1.20
CA LYS A 54 -15.97 -5.34 0.72
C LYS A 54 -16.68 -4.09 1.20
N THR A 55 -15.95 -3.25 1.92
CA THR A 55 -16.48 -2.00 2.47
C THR A 55 -15.68 -0.83 1.93
N ASP A 56 -16.34 0.11 1.26
CA ASP A 56 -15.70 1.36 0.83
C ASP A 56 -15.47 2.26 2.05
N ILE A 57 -14.24 2.72 2.22
CA ILE A 57 -13.80 3.57 3.32
C ILE A 57 -13.15 4.87 2.82
N GLY A 58 -13.20 5.14 1.51
CA GLY A 58 -12.75 6.38 0.91
C GLY A 58 -11.24 6.63 1.05
N MET A 59 -10.87 7.85 1.45
CA MET A 59 -9.47 8.23 1.66
C MET A 59 -9.02 7.87 3.07
N VAL A 60 -7.91 7.12 3.17
CA VAL A 60 -7.35 6.68 4.45
C VAL A 60 -5.86 7.01 4.55
N VAL A 61 -5.39 7.17 5.78
CA VAL A 61 -3.97 7.22 6.10
C VAL A 61 -3.59 5.93 6.84
N VAL A 62 -2.64 5.18 6.28
CA VAL A 62 -2.11 3.95 6.85
C VAL A 62 -0.82 4.26 7.57
N ARG A 63 -0.69 3.85 8.83
CA ARG A 63 0.55 3.95 9.59
C ARG A 63 1.58 2.96 9.06
N GLY A 64 2.80 3.40 8.78
CA GLY A 64 3.84 2.55 8.19
C GLY A 64 4.20 1.31 9.01
N ASN A 65 4.27 1.43 10.34
CA ASN A 65 4.49 0.29 11.24
C ASN A 65 3.37 -0.78 11.21
N SER A 66 2.21 -0.45 10.64
CA SER A 66 1.11 -1.38 10.49
C SER A 66 1.13 -2.13 9.16
N VAL A 67 1.99 -1.74 8.22
CA VAL A 67 2.11 -2.35 6.90
C VAL A 67 2.95 -3.62 6.99
N VAL A 68 2.36 -4.74 6.58
CA VAL A 68 3.03 -6.04 6.50
C VAL A 68 3.52 -6.31 5.08
N MET A 69 2.72 -5.96 4.07
CA MET A 69 3.03 -6.20 2.66
C MET A 69 2.30 -5.21 1.76
N ILE A 70 2.93 -4.84 0.66
CA ILE A 70 2.36 -4.04 -0.42
C ILE A 70 2.51 -4.82 -1.72
N GLU A 71 1.42 -4.98 -2.45
CA GLU A 71 1.36 -5.66 -3.73
C GLU A 71 0.69 -4.74 -4.76
N ALA A 72 1.33 -4.56 -5.92
CA ALA A 72 0.72 -3.80 -7.00
C ALA A 72 -0.27 -4.68 -7.77
N LEU A 73 -1.50 -4.18 -7.94
CA LEU A 73 -2.53 -4.84 -8.75
C LEU A 73 -2.46 -4.42 -10.22
N GLU A 74 -1.53 -3.53 -10.55
CA GLU A 74 -1.30 -2.98 -11.88
C GLU A 74 0.18 -3.10 -12.26
N PRO A 75 0.51 -3.11 -13.56
CA PRO A 75 1.89 -3.10 -14.02
C PRO A 75 2.65 -1.88 -13.46
N VAL A 76 3.75 -2.16 -12.76
CA VAL A 76 4.70 -1.16 -12.30
C VAL A 76 5.87 -1.15 -13.27
N ALA A 77 6.19 0.03 -13.82
CA ALA A 77 7.34 0.19 -14.68
C ALA A 77 8.60 -0.27 -13.92
N LYS A 78 9.44 -1.07 -14.59
CA LYS A 78 10.75 -1.42 -14.04
C LYS A 78 11.54 -0.12 -13.92
N SER A 79 11.93 0.22 -12.70
CA SER A 79 12.95 1.23 -12.45
C SER A 79 14.19 0.84 -13.28
N GLN A 80 14.60 1.72 -14.20
CA GLN A 80 15.86 1.58 -14.96
C GLN A 80 17.05 1.51 -14.00
#